data_AF-A0A8J7IQZ0-F1
#
_entry.id   AF-A0A8J7IQZ0-F1
#
_cell.length_a   1.000
_cell.length_b   1.000
_cell.length_c   1.000
_cell.angle_alpha   90.00
_cell.angle_beta   90.00
_cell.angle_gamma   90.00
#
_symmetry.space_group_name_H-M   'P 1'
#
loop_
_entity.id
_entity.type
_entity.pdbx_description
1 polymer ?
#
loop_
_entity_poly.entity_id
_entity_poly.type
_entity_poly.pdbx_seq_one_letter_code
_entity_poly.pdbx_strand_id
1 'polypeptide(L)'
;MFDLGISEMAVIAVIAIVAIGPKQLPDALMTAGRWVARIRGVMRQVREGFDEMVREAELKDLEKKWADENARIMREHPEGALTPEQQRGDEPQMRPLPPPEAPAATFPPPDESAPAPAEPDRKDDSA
;
A
#
# COMPACT_ATOMS: atom_id res chain seq x y z
N MET A 1 0.63 23.02 2.11
CA MET A 1 1.12 21.82 1.42
C MET A 1 -0.09 20.95 1.16
N PHE A 2 -0.40 20.66 -0.11
CA PHE A 2 -1.55 19.83 -0.47
C PHE A 2 -1.19 18.38 -0.17
N ASP A 3 -1.74 17.84 0.91
CA ASP A 3 -1.56 16.44 1.25
C ASP A 3 -2.50 15.60 0.39
N LEU A 4 -1.98 14.62 -0.34
CA LEU A 4 -2.79 13.64 -1.08
C LEU A 4 -3.31 12.57 -0.11
N GLY A 5 -3.96 13.02 0.96
CA GLY A 5 -4.56 12.19 1.98
C GLY A 5 -5.96 11.71 1.60
N ILE A 6 -6.50 10.78 2.40
CA ILE A 6 -7.88 10.30 2.25
C ILE A 6 -8.88 11.45 2.42
N SER A 7 -8.61 12.39 3.33
CA SER A 7 -9.47 13.54 3.62
C SER A 7 -9.63 14.46 2.39
N GLU A 8 -8.54 14.78 1.72
CA GLU A 8 -8.53 15.64 0.53
C GLU A 8 -9.19 14.94 -0.66
N MET A 9 -8.95 13.62 -0.82
CA MET A 9 -9.67 12.81 -1.82
C MET A 9 -11.19 12.82 -1.58
N ALA A 10 -11.64 12.76 -0.33
CA ALA A 10 -13.05 12.84 0.01
C ALA A 10 -13.66 14.21 -0.36
N VAL A 11 -12.95 15.31 -0.08
CA VAL A 11 -13.41 16.67 -0.46
C VAL A 11 -13.52 16.80 -1.97
N ILE A 12 -12.53 16.33 -2.73
CA ILE A 12 -12.57 16.36 -4.20
C ILE A 12 -13.72 15.50 -4.72
N ALA A 13 -13.96 14.32 -4.15
CA ALA A 13 -15.07 13.46 -4.54
C ALA A 13 -16.43 14.14 -4.33
N VAL A 14 -16.61 14.83 -3.19
CA VAL A 14 -17.84 15.60 -2.92
C VAL A 14 -18.01 16.71 -3.95
N ILE A 15 -16.97 17.48 -4.24
CA ILE A 15 -17.02 18.55 -5.24
C ILE A 15 -17.37 17.99 -6.62
N ALA A 16 -16.77 16.87 -7.02
CA ALA A 16 -17.08 16.20 -8.28
C ALA A 16 -18.55 15.74 -8.34
N ILE A 17 -19.09 15.17 -7.26
CA ILE A 17 -20.49 14.78 -7.15
C ILE A 17 -21.41 15.99 -7.31
N VAL A 18 -21.11 17.11 -6.68
CA VAL A 18 -21.95 18.32 -6.73
C VAL A 18 -21.90 18.97 -8.12
N ALA A 19 -20.72 19.06 -8.72
CA ALA A 19 -20.54 19.72 -10.00
C ALA A 19 -21.14 18.92 -11.17
N ILE A 20 -20.95 17.61 -11.18
CA ILE A 20 -21.38 16.70 -12.27
C ILE A 20 -22.79 16.15 -12.01
N GLY A 21 -23.13 15.97 -10.74
CA GLY A 21 -24.32 15.30 -10.26
C GLY A 21 -24.06 13.83 -9.87
N PRO A 22 -24.64 13.33 -8.75
CA PRO A 22 -24.36 12.00 -8.23
C PRO A 22 -24.75 10.87 -9.17
N LYS A 23 -25.76 11.07 -10.02
CA LYS A 23 -26.21 10.09 -11.01
C LYS A 23 -25.34 10.06 -12.27
N GLN A 24 -24.66 11.16 -12.59
CA GLN A 24 -23.83 11.27 -13.80
C GLN A 24 -22.36 10.98 -13.56
N LEU A 25 -21.89 11.11 -12.31
CA LEU A 25 -20.55 10.71 -11.91
C LEU A 25 -20.18 9.26 -12.29
N PRO A 26 -21.00 8.22 -12.05
CA PRO A 26 -20.64 6.85 -12.44
C PRO A 26 -20.44 6.72 -13.96
N ASP A 27 -21.32 7.32 -14.77
CA ASP A 27 -21.18 7.32 -16.23
C ASP A 27 -19.94 8.10 -16.69
N ALA A 28 -19.61 9.22 -16.03
CA ALA A 28 -18.42 10.00 -16.30
C ALA A 28 -17.13 9.22 -15.97
N LEU A 29 -17.09 8.51 -14.83
CA LEU A 29 -15.98 7.63 -14.45
C LEU A 29 -15.82 6.48 -15.44
N MET A 30 -16.91 5.85 -15.87
CA MET A 30 -16.86 4.79 -16.89
C MET A 30 -16.32 5.31 -18.22
N THR A 31 -16.72 6.51 -18.62
CA THR A 31 -16.24 7.14 -19.86
C THR A 31 -14.77 7.52 -19.78
N ALA A 32 -14.37 8.20 -18.70
CA ALA A 32 -12.98 8.55 -18.44
C ALA A 32 -12.09 7.31 -18.33
N GLY A 33 -12.55 6.29 -17.60
CA GLY A 33 -11.85 5.00 -17.46
C GLY A 33 -11.64 4.31 -18.80
N ARG A 34 -12.63 4.31 -19.70
CA ARG A 34 -12.49 3.75 -21.04
C ARG A 34 -11.50 4.54 -21.91
N TRP A 35 -11.45 5.86 -21.77
CA TRP A 35 -10.44 6.70 -22.42
C TRP A 35 -9.03 6.40 -21.90
N VAL A 36 -8.86 6.34 -20.58
CA VAL A 36 -7.58 5.99 -19.95
C VAL A 36 -7.15 4.57 -20.34
N ALA A 37 -8.07 3.61 -20.38
CA ALA A 37 -7.80 2.24 -20.81
C ALA A 37 -7.31 2.18 -22.26
N ARG A 38 -7.92 2.97 -23.16
CA ARG A 38 -7.48 3.08 -24.55
C ARG A 38 -6.06 3.65 -24.65
N ILE A 39 -5.78 4.74 -23.93
CA ILE A 39 -4.44 5.34 -23.87
C ILE A 39 -3.43 4.34 -23.32
N ARG A 40 -3.77 3.64 -22.24
CA ARG A 40 -2.90 2.60 -21.65
C ARG A 40 -2.64 1.44 -22.61
N GLY A 41 -3.62 1.06 -23.43
CA GLY A 41 -3.45 0.08 -24.51
C GLY A 41 -2.46 0.54 -25.57
N VAL A 42 -2.58 1.80 -26.03
CA VAL A 42 -1.63 2.41 -26.97
C VAL A 42 -0.21 2.46 -26.37
N MET A 43 -0.06 2.87 -25.11
CA MET A 43 1.22 2.86 -24.41
C MET A 43 1.82 1.45 -24.30
N ARG A 44 0.99 0.41 -24.17
CA ARG A 44 1.47 -0.98 -24.14
C ARG A 44 2.05 -1.41 -25.48
N GLN A 45 1.38 -1.06 -26.58
CA GLN A 45 1.87 -1.32 -27.95
C GLN A 45 3.11 -0.48 -28.27
N VAL A 46 3.15 0.78 -27.83
CA VAL A 46 4.35 1.63 -27.95
C VAL A 46 5.50 1.03 -27.15
N ARG A 47 5.27 0.50 -25.94
CA ARG A 47 6.30 -0.17 -25.15
C ARG A 47 6.79 -1.46 -25.80
N GLU A 48 5.90 -2.28 -26.36
CA GLU A 48 6.27 -3.48 -27.12
C GLU A 48 7.10 -3.13 -28.38
N GLY A 49 6.74 -2.06 -29.11
CA GLY A 49 7.51 -1.58 -30.27
C GLY A 49 8.79 -0.82 -29.90
N PHE A 50 8.80 -0.09 -28.78
CA PHE A 50 9.99 0.54 -28.23
C PHE A 50 10.96 -0.51 -27.70
N ASP A 51 10.53 -1.58 -27.03
CA ASP A 51 11.44 -2.63 -26.56
C ASP A 51 12.19 -3.29 -27.75
N GLU A 52 11.55 -3.40 -28.92
CA GLU A 52 12.18 -3.89 -30.16
C GLU A 52 13.17 -2.85 -30.76
N MET A 53 12.81 -1.57 -30.80
CA MET A 53 13.68 -0.50 -31.35
C MET A 53 14.79 -0.04 -30.39
N VAL A 54 14.54 0.04 -29.08
CA VAL A 54 15.50 0.44 -28.02
C VAL A 54 16.64 -0.56 -27.90
N ARG A 55 16.35 -1.84 -28.18
CA ARG A 55 17.36 -2.89 -28.29
C ARG A 55 18.37 -2.64 -29.41
N GLU A 56 17.98 -1.90 -30.44
CA GLU A 56 18.85 -1.57 -31.58
C GLU A 56 19.42 -0.14 -31.55
N ALA A 57 18.70 0.86 -31.01
CA ALA A 57 19.03 2.27 -31.25
C ALA A 57 19.56 3.08 -30.04
N GLU A 58 19.29 2.74 -28.78
CA GLU A 58 19.56 3.71 -27.68
C GLU A 58 20.14 3.15 -26.37
N LEU A 59 20.15 1.83 -26.13
CA LEU A 59 20.74 1.29 -24.90
C LEU A 59 22.23 1.62 -24.77
N LYS A 60 23.01 1.54 -25.86
CA LYS A 60 24.45 1.84 -25.83
C LYS A 60 24.77 3.30 -25.54
N ASP A 61 24.01 4.24 -26.09
CA ASP A 61 24.29 5.67 -25.92
C ASP A 61 23.79 6.21 -24.58
N LEU A 62 22.67 5.69 -24.06
CA LEU A 62 22.22 6.01 -22.71
C LEU A 62 23.11 5.37 -21.63
N GLU A 63 23.51 4.12 -21.82
CA GLU A 63 24.44 3.43 -20.90
C GLU A 63 25.81 4.13 -20.87
N LYS A 64 26.33 4.56 -22.03
CA LYS A 64 27.61 5.28 -22.11
C LYS A 64 27.54 6.65 -21.43
N LYS A 65 26.46 7.41 -21.64
CA LYS A 65 26.24 8.69 -20.94
C LYS A 65 26.09 8.49 -19.43
N TRP A 66 25.41 7.43 -18.99
CA TRP A 66 25.25 7.10 -17.58
C TRP A 66 26.58 6.65 -16.94
N ALA A 67 27.37 5.85 -17.66
CA ALA A 67 28.68 5.38 -17.21
C ALA A 67 29.70 6.51 -17.10
N ASP A 68 29.74 7.42 -18.09
CA ASP A 68 30.62 8.60 -18.07
C ASP A 68 30.25 9.56 -16.93
N GLU A 69 28.95 9.77 -16.68
CA GLU A 69 28.46 10.58 -15.57
C GLU A 69 28.80 9.94 -14.21
N ASN A 70 28.59 8.62 -14.07
CA ASN A 70 28.91 7.89 -12.85
C ASN A 70 30.42 7.87 -12.58
N ALA A 71 31.25 7.70 -13.62
CA ALA A 71 32.71 7.79 -13.51
C ALA A 71 33.18 9.20 -13.12
N ARG A 72 32.47 10.25 -13.57
CA ARG A 72 32.74 11.63 -13.14
C ARG A 72 32.39 11.83 -11.67
N ILE A 73 31.21 11.38 -11.24
CA ILE A 73 30.77 11.44 -9.84
C ILE A 73 31.75 10.70 -8.91
N MET A 74 32.25 9.53 -9.31
CA MET A 74 33.24 8.76 -8.54
C MET A 74 34.62 9.43 -8.49
N ARG A 75 35.00 10.20 -9.51
CA ARG A 75 36.23 11.01 -9.51
C ARG A 75 36.09 12.30 -8.69
N GLU A 76 34.93 12.93 -8.72
CA GLU A 76 34.66 14.18 -8.01
C GLU A 76 34.35 13.96 -6.52
N HIS A 77 33.81 12.80 -6.15
CA HIS A 77 33.51 12.40 -4.77
C HIS A 77 34.05 10.99 -4.44
N PRO A 78 35.37 10.83 -4.24
CA PRO A 78 35.97 9.53 -3.89
C PRO A 78 35.55 8.99 -2.50
N GLU A 79 34.89 9.79 -1.67
CA GLU A 79 34.41 9.41 -0.33
C GLU A 79 32.87 9.26 -0.23
N GLY A 80 32.17 9.17 -1.37
CA GLY A 80 30.70 9.07 -1.41
C GLY A 80 30.15 7.67 -1.63
N ALA A 81 30.99 6.66 -1.88
CA ALA A 81 30.58 5.27 -1.82
C ALA A 81 30.42 4.92 -0.34
N LEU A 82 29.22 5.21 0.19
CA LEU A 82 28.74 4.68 1.46
C LEU A 82 29.19 3.22 1.54
N THR A 83 30.17 2.97 2.39
CA THR A 83 30.65 1.62 2.64
C THR A 83 29.43 0.80 3.06
N PRO A 84 29.32 -0.47 2.62
CA PRO A 84 28.27 -1.38 3.11
C PRO A 84 28.23 -1.50 4.65
N GLU A 85 29.23 -0.97 5.36
CA GLU A 85 29.26 -0.86 6.81
C GLU A 85 28.24 0.11 7.42
N GLN A 86 27.82 1.19 6.74
CA GLN A 86 26.78 2.07 7.30
C GLN A 86 25.37 1.45 7.20
N GLN A 87 25.17 0.44 6.36
CA GLN A 87 23.95 -0.37 6.38
C GLN A 87 23.96 -1.47 7.45
N ARG A 88 25.12 -1.75 8.07
CA ARG A 88 25.21 -2.69 9.20
C ARG A 88 24.89 -2.03 10.55
N GLY A 89 24.83 -0.69 10.60
CA GLY A 89 24.44 0.06 11.80
C GLY A 89 22.94 0.03 12.10
N ASP A 90 22.11 -0.20 11.07
CA ASP A 90 20.64 -0.21 11.15
C ASP A 90 20.06 -1.60 10.87
N GLU A 91 20.76 -2.67 11.26
CA GLU A 91 20.07 -3.95 11.44
C GLU A 91 19.29 -3.87 12.77
N PRO A 92 17.94 -3.91 12.77
CA PRO A 92 17.22 -4.15 14.00
C PRO A 92 17.63 -5.54 14.47
N GLN A 93 18.56 -5.60 15.44
CA GLN A 93 18.91 -6.83 16.13
C GLN A 93 17.61 -7.43 16.66
N MET A 94 17.11 -8.46 15.97
CA MET A 94 16.05 -9.31 16.47
C MET A 94 16.62 -10.05 17.67
N ARG A 95 16.57 -9.42 18.85
CA ARG A 95 16.65 -10.16 20.10
C ARG A 95 15.52 -11.18 20.07
N PRO A 96 15.80 -12.48 20.23
CA PRO A 96 14.75 -13.44 20.48
C PRO A 96 13.92 -12.90 21.65
N LEU A 97 12.63 -12.72 21.42
CA LEU A 97 11.72 -12.39 22.51
C LEU A 97 11.87 -13.49 23.56
N PRO A 98 12.04 -13.15 24.86
CA PRO A 98 11.95 -14.16 25.89
C PRO A 98 10.63 -14.92 25.71
N PRO A 99 10.60 -16.25 25.92
CA PRO A 99 9.36 -17.01 25.88
C PRO A 99 8.32 -16.28 26.72
N PRO A 100 7.05 -16.20 26.28
CA PRO A 100 6.03 -15.57 27.10
C PRO A 100 6.03 -16.31 28.44
N GLU A 101 6.45 -15.63 29.51
CA GLU A 101 6.02 -16.00 30.84
C GLU A 101 4.50 -15.92 30.77
N ALA A 102 3.87 -17.10 30.71
CA ALA A 102 2.45 -17.21 30.88
C ALA A 102 2.15 -16.40 32.14
N PRO A 103 1.27 -15.37 32.08
CA PRO A 103 0.79 -14.79 33.32
C PRO A 103 0.30 -15.97 34.12
N ALA A 104 0.87 -16.17 35.30
CA ALA A 104 0.25 -16.96 36.33
C ALA A 104 -1.09 -16.26 36.54
N ALA A 105 -2.09 -16.71 35.77
CA ALA A 105 -3.48 -16.51 36.07
C ALA A 105 -3.67 -17.30 37.34
N THR A 106 -3.34 -16.66 38.46
CA THR A 106 -3.93 -16.92 39.75
C THR A 106 -5.41 -16.69 39.51
N PHE A 107 -6.11 -17.72 39.04
CA PHE A 107 -7.55 -17.78 39.13
C PHE A 107 -7.83 -17.81 40.64
N PRO A 108 -8.46 -16.76 41.22
CA PRO A 108 -9.09 -16.96 42.50
C PRO A 108 -10.13 -18.09 42.35
N PRO A 109 -10.31 -18.96 43.37
CA PRO A 109 -11.30 -20.02 43.29
C PRO A 109 -12.67 -19.40 42.98
N PRO A 110 -13.52 -20.04 42.16
CA PRO A 110 -14.83 -19.51 41.83
C PRO A 110 -15.64 -19.37 43.11
N ASP A 111 -15.93 -18.12 43.47
CA ASP A 111 -16.82 -17.77 44.57
C ASP A 111 -18.27 -18.11 44.16
N GLU A 112 -18.93 -18.77 45.08
CA GLU A 112 -20.24 -19.38 45.01
C GLU A 112 -21.31 -18.28 45.02
N SER A 113 -21.63 -17.72 43.85
CA SER A 113 -22.77 -16.79 43.70
C SER A 113 -23.25 -16.74 42.25
N ALA A 114 -23.96 -17.79 41.84
CA ALA A 114 -24.80 -17.75 40.64
C ALA A 114 -26.17 -17.13 41.00
N PRO A 115 -26.61 -16.04 40.35
CA PRO A 115 -28.04 -15.77 40.26
C PRO A 115 -28.60 -16.61 39.10
N ALA A 116 -29.54 -17.48 39.42
CA ALA A 116 -30.28 -18.31 38.47
C ALA A 116 -30.98 -17.45 37.39
N PRO A 117 -30.83 -17.76 36.09
CA PRO A 117 -31.77 -17.28 35.10
C PRO A 117 -33.07 -18.09 35.21
N ALA A 118 -34.14 -17.37 35.54
CA ALA A 118 -35.49 -17.88 35.67
C ALA A 118 -35.98 -18.65 34.43
N GLU A 119 -36.59 -19.77 34.72
CA GLU A 119 -37.40 -20.63 33.86
C GLU A 119 -38.57 -19.83 33.24
N PRO A 120 -38.76 -19.79 31.90
CA PRO A 120 -39.97 -19.26 31.32
C PRO A 120 -41.00 -20.39 31.20
N ASP A 121 -41.92 -20.39 32.16
CA ASP A 121 -43.22 -21.04 32.13
C ASP A 121 -43.97 -20.72 30.81
N ARG A 122 -44.22 -21.75 30.00
CA ARG A 122 -45.27 -21.75 28.97
C ARG A 122 -46.20 -22.93 29.23
N LYS A 123 -47.19 -22.66 30.08
CA LYS A 123 -48.58 -23.08 30.01
C LYS A 123 -48.97 -23.96 28.81
N ASP A 124 -49.55 -25.11 29.17
CA ASP A 124 -50.82 -25.66 28.70
C ASP A 124 -51.16 -25.47 27.22
N ASP A 125 -51.17 -26.58 26.47
CA ASP A 125 -52.37 -26.91 25.70
C ASP A 125 -52.53 -28.43 25.53
N SER A 126 -53.75 -28.89 25.81
CA SER A 126 -54.22 -30.26 25.72
C SER A 126 -54.56 -30.65 24.28
N ALA A 127 -54.23 -31.88 23.87
CA ALA A 127 -55.02 -32.71 22.96
C ALA A 127 -54.48 -34.16 22.93
#